data_AF-A0A3B3WSM4-F1
#
_entry.id   AF-A0A3B3WSM4-F1
#
_cell.length_a   1.000
_cell.length_b   1.000
_cell.length_c   1.000
_cell.angle_alpha   90.00
_cell.angle_beta   90.00
_cell.angle_gamma   90.00
#
_symmetry.space_group_name_H-M   'P 1'
#
loop_
_entity.id
_entity.type
_entity.pdbx_description
1 polymer ?
#
loop_
_entity_poly.entity_id
_entity_poly.type
_entity_poly.pdbx_seq_one_letter_code
_entity_poly.pdbx_strand_id
1 'polypeptide(L)'
;MWLGDQRRRFKMRNIGIFFFLLLASHLACVQLSGLRQRKFSYYYYYMETWRGAQSFCREKHDGLITIRNETEILEFYRYQGWLGLYRENNTSPWKWSMKDKVATFFNWDFNEPDSNEHCAYKVSFTSKWRNDECEQRHTFMCYDESLTLVKENKTWEEALEHCRTLNKVNRYNLATLITEDDHDFAQEIIQLATTEEVGCCLLSGDLYQLIVSVCVDLPATCR
;
A
#
# COMPACT_ATOMS: atom_id res chain seq x y z
N MET A 1 -46.72 26.93 -52.84
CA MET A 1 -45.39 27.54 -53.05
C MET A 1 -45.26 28.69 -52.07
N TRP A 2 -44.11 28.79 -51.39
CA TRP A 2 -43.74 29.63 -50.23
C TRP A 2 -44.04 29.06 -48.82
N LEU A 3 -43.00 28.58 -48.14
CA LEU A 3 -42.30 29.27 -47.03
C LEU A 3 -41.20 28.36 -46.43
N GLY A 4 -40.05 28.94 -46.03
CA GLY A 4 -39.24 28.38 -44.94
C GLY A 4 -37.71 28.39 -45.10
N ASP A 5 -37.07 29.56 -44.95
CA ASP A 5 -35.68 29.67 -44.50
C ASP A 5 -35.61 29.44 -42.97
N GLN A 6 -34.75 28.53 -42.51
CA GLN A 6 -34.31 28.42 -41.11
C GLN A 6 -32.84 28.02 -41.05
N ARG A 7 -31.99 29.04 -41.09
CA ARG A 7 -30.57 29.06 -40.73
C ARG A 7 -30.33 28.54 -39.30
N ARG A 8 -30.01 27.25 -39.11
CA ARG A 8 -29.57 26.70 -37.81
C ARG A 8 -28.06 26.91 -37.62
N ARG A 9 -27.70 27.96 -36.89
CA ARG A 9 -26.42 28.08 -36.17
C ARG A 9 -26.32 26.95 -35.14
N PHE A 10 -25.54 25.92 -35.43
CA PHE A 10 -25.18 24.92 -34.42
C PHE A 10 -24.22 25.58 -33.41
N LYS A 11 -24.70 25.84 -32.19
CA LYS A 11 -23.90 26.35 -31.08
C LYS A 11 -22.82 25.32 -30.72
N MET A 12 -21.57 25.58 -31.11
CA MET A 12 -20.36 24.91 -30.61
C MET A 12 -20.06 25.29 -29.14
N ARG A 13 -21.04 25.15 -28.24
CA ARG A 13 -20.88 25.55 -26.82
C ARG A 13 -20.99 24.39 -25.83
N ASN A 14 -21.38 23.20 -26.30
CA ASN A 14 -21.51 22.00 -25.47
C ASN A 14 -20.54 20.87 -25.83
N ILE A 15 -19.92 20.90 -27.03
CA ILE A 15 -18.93 19.87 -27.43
C ILE A 15 -17.67 19.99 -26.55
N GLY A 16 -17.20 21.21 -26.26
CA GLY A 16 -16.07 21.44 -25.36
C GLY A 16 -16.30 20.90 -23.96
N ILE A 17 -17.51 21.06 -23.40
CA ILE A 17 -17.86 20.55 -22.07
C ILE A 17 -17.86 19.03 -22.05
N PHE A 18 -18.41 18.37 -23.08
CA PHE A 18 -18.35 16.92 -23.19
C PHE A 18 -16.91 16.41 -23.37
N PHE A 19 -16.06 17.10 -24.13
CA PHE A 19 -14.63 16.76 -24.23
C PHE A 19 -13.90 16.98 -22.90
N PHE A 20 -14.18 18.06 -22.17
CA PHE A 20 -13.61 18.30 -20.83
C PHE A 20 -14.11 17.29 -19.79
N LEU A 21 -15.37 16.85 -19.86
CA LEU A 21 -15.92 15.80 -19.01
C LEU A 21 -15.37 14.41 -19.38
N LEU A 22 -15.16 14.13 -20.67
CA LEU A 22 -14.50 12.91 -21.15
C LEU A 22 -13.01 12.89 -20.78
N LEU A 23 -12.30 14.02 -20.91
CA LEU A 23 -10.92 14.20 -20.44
C LEU A 23 -10.85 14.11 -18.91
N ALA A 24 -11.80 14.67 -18.16
CA ALA A 24 -11.86 14.53 -16.71
C ALA A 24 -12.21 13.10 -16.28
N SER A 25 -13.04 12.36 -17.03
CA SER A 25 -13.29 10.94 -16.78
C SER A 25 -12.13 10.04 -17.19
N HIS A 26 -11.37 10.42 -18.23
CA HIS A 26 -10.12 9.76 -18.59
C HIS A 26 -9.04 10.06 -17.56
N LEU A 27 -8.93 11.28 -17.03
CA LEU A 27 -8.05 11.60 -15.90
C LEU A 27 -8.49 10.91 -14.61
N ALA A 28 -9.81 10.71 -14.39
CA ALA A 28 -10.31 9.91 -13.28
C ALA A 28 -10.04 8.41 -13.45
N CYS A 29 -9.77 7.93 -14.67
CA CYS A 29 -9.35 6.54 -14.95
C CYS A 29 -7.82 6.39 -15.09
N VAL A 30 -7.09 7.51 -15.22
CA VAL A 30 -5.65 7.61 -14.89
C VAL A 30 -5.46 7.61 -13.35
N GLN A 31 -6.51 7.30 -12.59
CA GLN A 31 -6.38 6.75 -11.24
C GLN A 31 -5.22 5.76 -11.21
N LEU A 32 -4.32 6.02 -10.27
CA LEU A 32 -3.11 5.29 -9.89
C LEU A 32 -3.30 3.76 -9.82
N SER A 33 -3.56 3.12 -10.95
CA SER A 33 -3.87 1.69 -11.11
C SER A 33 -2.61 0.82 -11.05
N GLY A 34 -1.67 1.24 -10.21
CA GLY A 34 -0.42 0.58 -9.90
C GLY A 34 0.17 0.98 -8.54
N LEU A 35 -0.48 1.85 -7.76
CA LEU A 35 -0.01 2.14 -6.39
C LEU A 35 0.03 0.85 -5.57
N ARG A 36 1.13 0.61 -4.85
CA ARG A 36 1.22 -0.43 -3.82
C ARG A 36 0.17 -0.16 -2.75
N GLN A 37 -0.90 -0.95 -2.75
CA GLN A 37 -1.95 -0.88 -1.73
C GLN A 37 -1.70 -1.95 -0.67
N ARG A 38 -1.70 -1.55 0.60
CA ARG A 38 -1.68 -2.51 1.69
C ARG A 38 -3.12 -2.77 2.12
N LYS A 39 -3.47 -4.04 2.27
CA LYS A 39 -4.77 -4.43 2.82
C LYS A 39 -4.62 -4.58 4.32
N PHE A 40 -5.56 -4.06 5.07
CA PHE A 40 -5.51 -4.10 6.52
C PHE A 40 -6.69 -4.87 7.10
N SER A 41 -6.43 -5.66 8.14
CA SER A 41 -7.42 -6.46 8.84
C SER A 41 -7.36 -6.18 10.34
N TYR A 42 -8.46 -5.67 10.90
CA TYR A 42 -8.57 -5.37 12.33
C TYR A 42 -9.27 -6.52 13.09
N TYR A 43 -8.60 -7.07 14.09
CA TYR A 43 -9.09 -8.17 14.92
C TYR A 43 -9.62 -7.66 16.27
N TYR A 44 -10.81 -7.06 16.23
CA TYR A 44 -11.39 -6.34 17.37
C TYR A 44 -11.93 -7.21 18.52
N TYR A 45 -12.20 -8.49 18.29
CA TYR A 45 -12.66 -9.43 19.32
C TYR A 45 -11.54 -10.34 19.86
N TYR A 46 -10.34 -10.26 19.29
CA TYR A 46 -9.22 -11.10 19.69
C TYR A 46 -8.20 -10.24 20.41
N MET A 47 -7.83 -10.66 21.61
CA MET A 47 -6.80 -9.97 22.39
C MET A 47 -5.65 -10.94 22.66
N GLU A 48 -4.44 -10.53 22.31
CA GLU A 48 -3.25 -11.36 22.43
C GLU A 48 -2.08 -10.56 22.98
N THR A 49 -1.08 -11.26 23.51
CA THR A 49 0.23 -10.65 23.78
C THR A 49 0.83 -10.15 22.48
N TRP A 50 1.79 -9.23 22.54
CA TRP A 50 2.40 -8.69 21.32
C TRP A 50 2.99 -9.81 20.45
N ARG A 51 3.67 -10.78 21.07
CA ARG A 51 4.21 -11.96 20.39
C ARG A 51 3.12 -12.88 19.85
N GLY A 52 2.02 -13.05 20.59
CA GLY A 52 0.85 -13.82 20.13
C GLY A 52 0.21 -13.20 18.90
N ALA A 53 -0.03 -11.89 18.93
CA ALA A 53 -0.58 -11.12 17.82
C ALA A 53 0.35 -11.14 16.59
N GLN A 54 1.67 -10.99 16.79
CA GLN A 54 2.66 -11.11 15.73
C GLN A 54 2.64 -12.50 15.07
N SER A 55 2.55 -13.55 15.88
CA SER A 55 2.49 -14.92 15.38
C SER A 55 1.21 -15.17 14.59
N PHE A 56 0.07 -14.71 15.13
CA PHE A 56 -1.22 -14.77 14.45
C PHE A 56 -1.20 -14.06 13.10
N CYS A 57 -0.67 -12.83 13.05
CA CYS A 57 -0.58 -12.10 11.80
C CYS A 57 0.35 -12.81 10.81
N ARG A 58 1.51 -13.32 11.22
CA ARG A 58 2.41 -14.06 10.30
C ARG A 58 1.86 -15.39 9.80
N GLU A 59 0.90 -15.99 10.50
CA GLU A 59 0.25 -17.23 10.06
C GLU A 59 -0.79 -16.98 8.97
N LYS A 60 -1.50 -15.85 9.03
CA LYS A 60 -2.67 -15.56 8.17
C LYS A 60 -2.48 -14.38 7.21
N HIS A 61 -1.46 -13.58 7.46
CA HIS A 61 -1.14 -12.31 6.81
C HIS A 61 0.39 -12.14 6.72
N ASP A 62 0.86 -10.97 6.28
CA ASP A 62 2.30 -10.70 6.21
C ASP A 62 2.90 -10.25 7.55
N GLY A 63 2.10 -9.63 8.44
CA GLY A 63 2.56 -9.26 9.78
C GLY A 63 1.67 -8.26 10.52
N LEU A 64 2.10 -7.87 11.74
CA LEU A 64 1.47 -6.76 12.47
C LEU A 64 1.68 -5.45 11.71
N ILE A 65 0.69 -4.58 11.79
CA ILE A 65 0.67 -3.30 11.09
C ILE A 65 1.95 -2.47 11.32
N THR A 66 2.49 -1.94 10.23
CA THR A 66 3.56 -0.94 10.22
C THR A 66 2.99 0.35 9.66
N ILE A 67 3.12 1.47 10.39
CA ILE A 67 2.60 2.78 9.97
C ILE A 67 3.77 3.62 9.48
N ARG A 68 3.77 3.96 8.19
CA ARG A 68 4.91 4.60 7.51
C ARG A 68 4.86 6.13 7.53
N ASN A 69 3.66 6.70 7.62
CA ASN A 69 3.45 8.14 7.54
C ASN A 69 2.12 8.58 8.16
N GLU A 70 1.91 9.89 8.21
CA GLU A 70 0.69 10.51 8.73
C GLU A 70 -0.57 10.19 7.91
N THR A 71 -0.46 9.81 6.65
CA THR A 71 -1.64 9.51 5.82
C THR A 71 -2.20 8.14 6.22
N GLU A 72 -1.32 7.14 6.39
CA GLU A 72 -1.73 5.80 6.84
C GLU A 72 -2.36 5.83 8.23
N ILE A 73 -1.89 6.70 9.14
CA ILE A 73 -2.43 6.77 10.51
C ILE A 73 -3.93 7.12 10.55
N LEU A 74 -4.40 7.90 9.56
CA LEU A 74 -5.79 8.34 9.46
C LEU A 74 -6.72 7.18 9.09
N GLU A 75 -6.23 6.21 8.32
CA GLU A 75 -6.98 4.98 8.00
C GLU A 75 -7.29 4.17 9.26
N PHE A 76 -6.43 4.27 10.29
CA PHE A 76 -6.59 3.56 11.56
C PHE A 76 -7.15 4.41 12.68
N TYR A 77 -7.63 5.63 12.41
CA TYR A 77 -8.06 6.58 13.45
C TYR A 77 -9.03 5.97 14.47
N ARG A 78 -9.95 5.10 14.04
CA ARG A 78 -10.98 4.49 14.91
C ARG A 78 -10.54 3.22 15.64
N TYR A 79 -9.43 2.61 15.25
CA TYR A 79 -9.00 1.31 15.77
C TYR A 79 -8.07 1.45 16.96
N GLN A 80 -7.83 0.37 17.69
CA GLN A 80 -6.84 0.33 18.75
C GLN A 80 -6.14 -1.02 18.76
N GLY A 81 -4.97 -1.07 19.38
CA GLY A 81 -4.27 -2.32 19.60
C GLY A 81 -2.84 -2.33 19.10
N TRP A 82 -2.22 -3.51 19.18
CA TRP A 82 -0.82 -3.71 18.88
C TRP A 82 -0.45 -3.24 17.49
N LEU A 83 0.67 -2.51 17.44
CA LEU A 83 1.43 -2.21 16.24
C LEU A 83 2.59 -3.21 16.13
N GLY A 84 3.17 -3.34 14.95
CA GLY A 84 4.42 -4.08 14.77
C GLY A 84 5.64 -3.37 15.37
N LEU A 85 5.47 -2.23 16.04
CA LEU A 85 6.56 -1.43 16.61
C LEU A 85 6.99 -2.00 17.96
N TYR A 86 8.27 -2.35 18.08
CA TYR A 86 8.85 -2.92 19.31
C TYR A 86 10.31 -2.50 19.49
N ARG A 87 10.85 -2.73 20.69
CA ARG A 87 12.29 -2.66 20.98
C ARG A 87 12.69 -3.82 21.89
N GLU A 88 13.96 -4.19 21.87
CA GLU A 88 14.46 -5.31 22.67
C GLU A 88 14.69 -4.94 24.14
N ASN A 89 15.06 -3.68 24.42
CA ASN A 89 15.28 -3.13 25.75
C ASN A 89 15.31 -1.58 25.69
N ASN A 90 15.47 -0.91 26.83
CA ASN A 90 15.44 0.56 26.96
C ASN A 90 16.48 1.30 26.11
N THR A 91 17.59 0.64 25.75
CA THR A 91 18.69 1.22 24.97
C THR A 91 18.63 0.87 23.48
N SER A 92 17.82 -0.11 23.11
CA SER A 92 17.65 -0.53 21.72
C SER A 92 16.76 0.48 20.97
N PRO A 93 17.05 0.75 19.69
CA PRO A 93 16.15 1.54 18.86
C PRO A 93 14.82 0.81 18.67
N TRP A 94 13.75 1.58 18.48
CA TRP A 94 12.47 1.04 18.05
C TRP A 94 12.57 0.52 16.61
N LYS A 95 12.02 -0.66 16.37
CA LYS A 95 12.00 -1.34 15.09
C LYS A 95 10.59 -1.78 14.73
N TRP A 96 10.31 -1.84 13.44
CA TRP A 96 9.12 -2.51 12.93
C TRP A 96 9.38 -4.02 12.82
N SER A 97 8.47 -4.85 13.30
CA SER A 97 8.52 -6.32 13.22
C SER A 97 8.41 -6.84 11.79
N MET A 98 7.96 -5.97 10.88
CA MET A 98 8.16 -6.12 9.45
C MET A 98 9.63 -5.81 9.13
N LYS A 99 10.37 -6.85 8.74
CA LYS A 99 11.75 -6.76 8.23
C LYS A 99 12.80 -6.24 9.24
N ASP A 100 12.42 -6.10 10.51
CA ASP A 100 13.29 -5.62 11.60
C ASP A 100 13.98 -4.27 11.28
N LYS A 101 13.31 -3.43 10.49
CA LYS A 101 13.81 -2.09 10.12
C LYS A 101 13.67 -1.13 11.29
N VAL A 102 14.70 -0.31 11.52
CA VAL A 102 14.66 0.79 12.50
C VAL A 102 13.57 1.78 12.10
N ALA A 103 12.70 2.12 13.03
CA ALA A 103 11.60 3.05 12.79
C ALA A 103 12.11 4.50 12.70
N THR A 104 11.67 5.21 11.67
CA THR A 104 12.00 6.64 11.42
C THR A 104 10.81 7.57 11.64
N PHE A 105 9.58 7.03 11.58
CA PHE A 105 8.35 7.75 11.84
C PHE A 105 7.74 7.31 13.16
N PHE A 106 7.33 8.29 13.97
CA PHE A 106 6.70 8.06 15.26
C PHE A 106 5.53 9.01 15.48
N ASN A 107 4.48 8.55 16.14
CA ASN A 107 3.42 9.41 16.62
C ASN A 107 3.05 9.11 18.08
N TRP A 108 4.07 9.10 18.94
CA TRP A 108 3.92 8.93 20.38
C TRP A 108 2.94 9.96 20.99
N ASP A 109 2.20 9.51 21.99
CA ASP A 109 1.39 10.34 22.86
C ASP A 109 2.27 11.20 23.78
N PHE A 110 1.67 12.17 24.46
CA PHE A 110 2.38 13.00 25.43
C PHE A 110 2.98 12.14 26.55
N ASN A 111 4.26 12.35 26.87
CA ASN A 111 5.09 11.60 27.83
C ASN A 111 5.41 10.13 27.46
N GLU A 112 5.23 9.75 26.20
CA GLU A 112 5.62 8.43 25.69
C GLU A 112 6.91 8.50 24.87
N PRO A 113 7.67 7.38 24.75
CA PRO A 113 7.42 6.09 25.38
C PRO A 113 7.89 5.97 26.83
N ASP A 114 7.19 5.21 27.68
CA ASP A 114 7.71 4.78 29.00
C ASP A 114 8.98 3.94 28.83
N SER A 115 9.99 4.14 29.68
CA SER A 115 11.24 3.40 29.64
C SER A 115 11.10 1.89 29.83
N ASN A 116 10.17 1.39 30.63
CA ASN A 116 10.12 -0.04 31.02
C ASN A 116 9.24 -0.91 30.12
N GLU A 117 8.63 -0.31 29.11
CA GLU A 117 7.67 -0.94 28.22
C GLU A 117 8.25 -1.01 26.80
N HIS A 118 8.01 -2.09 26.07
CA HIS A 118 8.82 -2.43 24.89
C HIS A 118 8.01 -2.73 23.62
N CYS A 119 6.69 -2.73 23.71
CA CYS A 119 5.79 -2.98 22.60
C CYS A 119 4.80 -1.83 22.45
N ALA A 120 4.61 -1.33 21.24
CA ALA A 120 3.75 -0.17 21.00
C ALA A 120 2.34 -0.58 20.55
N TYR A 121 1.34 0.16 21.03
CA TYR A 121 -0.04 0.04 20.59
C TYR A 121 -0.60 1.41 20.23
N LYS A 122 -1.63 1.40 19.38
CA LYS A 122 -2.34 2.59 18.94
C LYS A 122 -3.58 2.81 19.80
N VAL A 123 -3.83 4.05 20.23
CA VAL A 123 -4.96 4.40 21.09
C VAL A 123 -6.22 4.68 20.26
N SER A 124 -7.36 4.15 20.69
CA SER A 124 -8.65 4.32 20.01
C SER A 124 -9.02 5.79 19.78
N PHE A 125 -9.59 6.12 18.62
CA PHE A 125 -10.04 7.47 18.25
C PHE A 125 -8.98 8.57 18.40
N THR A 126 -7.71 8.22 18.28
CA THR A 126 -6.60 9.17 18.17
C THR A 126 -5.66 8.73 17.06
N SER A 127 -4.69 9.56 16.69
CA SER A 127 -3.54 9.12 15.90
C SER A 127 -2.37 8.65 16.79
N LYS A 128 -2.50 8.72 18.12
CA LYS A 128 -1.38 8.60 19.06
C LYS A 128 -1.06 7.16 19.43
N TRP A 129 0.21 6.91 19.70
CA TRP A 129 0.76 5.62 20.12
C TRP A 129 1.25 5.70 21.55
N ARG A 130 1.14 4.59 22.26
CA ARG A 130 1.74 4.38 23.57
C ARG A 130 2.50 3.07 23.54
N ASN A 131 3.38 2.84 24.49
CA ASN A 131 3.91 1.52 24.74
C ASN A 131 3.27 0.88 25.97
N ASP A 132 3.46 -0.42 26.08
CA ASP A 132 3.01 -1.25 27.18
C ASP A 132 3.94 -2.47 27.31
N GLU A 133 3.80 -3.22 28.39
CA GLU A 133 4.47 -4.51 28.56
C GLU A 133 4.00 -5.47 27.46
N CYS A 134 4.93 -6.13 26.78
CA CYS A 134 4.62 -7.00 25.64
C CYS A 134 3.72 -8.20 25.99
N GLU A 135 3.64 -8.56 27.27
CA GLU A 135 2.78 -9.62 27.80
C GLU A 135 1.34 -9.16 28.08
N GLN A 136 1.06 -7.85 28.02
CA GLN A 136 -0.32 -7.38 28.07
C GLN A 136 -1.10 -7.84 26.84
N ARG A 137 -2.40 -8.02 27.03
CA ARG A 137 -3.28 -8.45 25.94
C ARG A 137 -3.99 -7.25 25.36
N HIS A 138 -3.76 -6.99 24.07
CA HIS A 138 -4.44 -5.96 23.31
C HIS A 138 -5.08 -6.57 22.07
N THR A 139 -6.09 -5.88 21.52
CA THR A 139 -6.51 -6.12 20.13
C THR A 139 -5.35 -5.83 19.18
N PHE A 140 -5.46 -6.18 17.91
CA PHE A 140 -4.36 -5.98 16.96
C PHE A 140 -4.84 -5.84 15.53
N MET A 141 -3.96 -5.29 14.69
CA MET A 141 -4.19 -5.09 13.26
C MET A 141 -3.09 -5.78 12.47
N CYS A 142 -3.47 -6.57 11.48
CA CYS A 142 -2.56 -7.19 10.54
C CYS A 142 -2.60 -6.44 9.20
N TYR A 143 -1.55 -6.59 8.40
CA TYR A 143 -1.53 -6.13 7.02
C TYR A 143 -1.13 -7.25 6.06
N ASP A 144 -1.59 -7.11 4.81
CA ASP A 144 -1.15 -7.87 3.65
C ASP A 144 -0.58 -6.90 2.60
N GLU A 145 0.59 -7.21 2.07
CA GLU A 145 1.18 -6.60 0.89
C GLU A 145 0.52 -7.18 -0.36
N SER A 146 0.02 -6.32 -1.23
CA SER A 146 -0.56 -6.76 -2.49
C SER A 146 0.48 -6.88 -3.61
N LEU A 147 1.72 -7.30 -3.32
CA LEU A 147 2.79 -7.41 -4.32
C LEU A 147 3.21 -8.85 -4.59
N THR A 148 3.28 -9.20 -5.87
CA THR A 148 3.72 -10.52 -6.33
C THR A 148 4.92 -10.37 -7.26
N LEU A 149 6.03 -11.01 -6.91
CA LEU A 149 7.20 -11.11 -7.77
C LEU A 149 7.00 -12.21 -8.82
N VAL A 150 7.06 -11.84 -10.10
CA VAL A 150 7.06 -12.76 -11.23
C VAL A 150 8.50 -13.07 -11.60
N LYS A 151 8.95 -14.28 -11.27
CA LYS A 151 10.34 -14.74 -11.48
C LYS A 151 10.68 -15.13 -12.91
N GLU A 152 9.71 -15.12 -13.81
CA GLU A 152 9.91 -15.46 -15.22
C GLU A 152 10.52 -14.27 -15.96
N ASN A 153 11.55 -14.54 -16.77
CA ASN A 153 12.11 -13.53 -17.67
C ASN A 153 11.09 -13.22 -18.77
N LYS A 154 10.69 -11.95 -18.88
CA LYS A 154 9.72 -11.47 -19.87
C LYS A 154 10.21 -10.15 -20.46
N THR A 155 9.78 -9.82 -21.68
CA THR A 155 9.86 -8.43 -22.14
C THR A 155 8.87 -7.57 -21.35
N TRP A 156 8.98 -6.25 -21.46
CA TRP A 156 8.05 -5.34 -20.79
C TRP A 156 6.58 -5.59 -21.19
N GLU A 157 6.32 -5.83 -22.47
CA GLU A 157 4.97 -6.09 -22.98
C GLU A 157 4.43 -7.43 -22.47
N GLU A 158 5.27 -8.46 -22.48
CA GLU A 158 4.93 -9.79 -21.97
C GLU A 158 4.67 -9.75 -20.46
N ALA A 159 5.47 -9.00 -19.71
CA ALA A 159 5.33 -8.76 -18.29
C ALA A 159 4.00 -8.08 -17.93
N LEU A 160 3.69 -7.00 -18.64
CA LEU A 160 2.45 -6.24 -18.44
C LEU A 160 1.22 -7.12 -18.70
N GLU A 161 1.21 -7.86 -19.81
CA GLU A 161 0.11 -8.75 -20.15
C GLU A 161 0.02 -9.92 -19.17
N HIS A 162 1.15 -10.46 -18.74
CA HIS A 162 1.19 -11.52 -17.74
C HIS A 162 0.62 -11.05 -16.39
N CYS A 163 1.00 -9.87 -15.88
CA CYS A 163 0.38 -9.32 -14.67
C CYS A 163 -1.15 -9.20 -14.86
N ARG A 164 -1.62 -8.65 -15.98
CA ARG A 164 -3.07 -8.48 -16.22
C ARG A 164 -3.87 -9.78 -16.27
N THR A 165 -3.20 -10.90 -16.55
CA THR A 165 -3.83 -12.22 -16.72
C THR A 165 -3.57 -13.19 -15.57
N LEU A 166 -2.72 -12.83 -14.62
CA LEU A 166 -2.22 -13.68 -13.52
C LEU A 166 -3.33 -14.24 -12.61
N ASN A 167 -4.45 -13.52 -12.50
CA ASN A 167 -5.66 -14.02 -11.85
C ASN A 167 -6.91 -13.35 -12.45
N LYS A 168 -7.90 -14.12 -12.90
CA LYS A 168 -9.15 -13.52 -13.44
C LYS A 168 -10.05 -12.94 -12.35
N VAL A 169 -9.89 -13.38 -11.09
CA VAL A 169 -10.67 -12.89 -9.95
C VAL A 169 -10.11 -11.57 -9.44
N ASN A 170 -8.79 -11.38 -9.48
CA ASN A 170 -8.09 -10.20 -8.98
C ASN A 170 -7.30 -9.58 -10.12
N ARG A 171 -7.63 -8.34 -10.52
CA ARG A 171 -6.89 -7.68 -11.61
C ARG A 171 -5.54 -7.27 -11.07
N TYR A 172 -4.48 -7.89 -11.56
CA TYR A 172 -3.13 -7.42 -11.28
C TYR A 172 -2.65 -6.46 -12.37
N ASN A 173 -1.75 -5.56 -12.04
CA ASN A 173 -1.04 -4.69 -12.97
C ASN A 173 0.42 -4.55 -12.57
N LEU A 174 1.26 -3.91 -13.38
CA LEU A 174 2.62 -3.58 -12.93
C LEU A 174 2.57 -2.62 -11.73
N ALA A 175 3.42 -2.87 -10.74
CA ALA A 175 3.57 -2.00 -9.60
C ALA A 175 4.20 -0.66 -10.01
N THR A 176 3.62 0.43 -9.51
CA THR A 176 4.14 1.79 -9.59
C THR A 176 4.71 2.15 -8.22
N LEU A 177 6.00 2.47 -8.20
CA LEU A 177 6.71 2.86 -6.99
C LEU A 177 6.71 4.39 -6.92
N ILE A 178 6.07 4.95 -5.90
CA ILE A 178 5.91 6.41 -5.78
C ILE A 178 6.62 6.94 -4.55
N THR A 179 6.61 6.17 -3.46
CA THR A 179 7.25 6.55 -2.21
C THR A 179 8.60 5.88 -2.06
N GLU A 180 9.50 6.47 -1.26
CA GLU A 180 10.81 5.89 -0.92
C GLU A 180 10.65 4.48 -0.32
N ASP A 181 9.62 4.26 0.51
CA ASP A 181 9.33 2.92 1.03
C ASP A 181 8.90 1.93 -0.07
N ASP A 182 8.21 2.37 -1.11
CA ASP A 182 7.87 1.50 -2.25
C ASP A 182 9.14 1.12 -3.02
N HIS A 183 10.06 2.07 -3.21
CA HIS A 183 11.36 1.81 -3.84
C HIS A 183 12.20 0.83 -3.00
N ASP A 184 12.35 1.08 -1.70
CA ASP A 184 13.04 0.19 -0.76
C ASP A 184 12.43 -1.21 -0.77
N PHE A 185 11.10 -1.30 -0.73
CA PHE A 185 10.40 -2.57 -0.72
C PHE A 185 10.61 -3.34 -2.02
N ALA A 186 10.48 -2.66 -3.16
CA ALA A 186 10.73 -3.26 -4.46
C ALA A 186 12.18 -3.76 -4.55
N GLN A 187 13.17 -2.95 -4.15
CA GLN A 187 14.58 -3.34 -4.15
C GLN A 187 14.85 -4.61 -3.32
N GLU A 188 14.19 -4.76 -2.18
CA GLU A 188 14.35 -5.96 -1.35
C GLU A 188 13.69 -7.20 -1.99
N ILE A 189 12.50 -7.06 -2.56
CA ILE A 189 11.84 -8.14 -3.29
C ILE A 189 12.68 -8.53 -4.53
N ILE A 190 13.31 -7.55 -5.17
CA ILE A 190 14.23 -7.72 -6.29
C ILE A 190 15.40 -8.62 -5.91
N GLN A 191 15.95 -8.52 -4.68
CA GLN A 191 17.02 -9.41 -4.21
C GLN A 191 16.60 -10.89 -4.13
N LEU A 192 15.29 -11.18 -4.11
CA LEU A 192 14.77 -12.56 -4.17
C LEU A 192 14.66 -13.09 -5.61
N ALA A 193 14.92 -12.25 -6.61
CA ALA A 193 15.01 -12.66 -7.99
C ALA A 193 16.29 -13.46 -8.22
N THR A 194 16.23 -14.44 -9.12
CA THR A 194 17.37 -15.25 -9.52
C THR A 194 18.20 -14.61 -10.63
N THR A 195 17.88 -13.37 -11.01
CA THR A 195 18.46 -12.62 -12.12
C THR A 195 18.83 -11.20 -11.68
N GLU A 196 19.86 -10.62 -12.28
CA GLU A 196 20.40 -9.29 -11.91
C GLU A 196 19.53 -8.12 -12.40
N GLU A 197 18.56 -8.35 -13.30
CA GLU A 197 17.71 -7.32 -13.92
C GLU A 197 16.23 -7.51 -13.51
N VAL A 198 15.64 -6.49 -12.87
CA VAL A 198 14.22 -6.48 -12.46
C VAL A 198 13.60 -5.12 -12.78
N GLY A 199 12.43 -5.13 -13.40
CA GLY A 199 11.73 -3.93 -13.84
C GLY A 199 10.52 -3.62 -12.97
N CYS A 200 10.42 -2.36 -12.59
CA CYS A 200 9.22 -1.71 -12.06
C CYS A 200 8.93 -0.50 -12.95
N CYS A 201 7.71 0.05 -12.92
CA CYS A 201 7.46 1.34 -13.56
C CYS A 201 8.26 2.45 -12.86
N LEU A 202 9.47 2.73 -13.36
CA LEU A 202 10.19 3.96 -13.07
C LEU A 202 9.76 4.98 -14.13
N LEU A 203 9.13 6.08 -13.70
CA LEU A 203 8.88 7.23 -14.56
C LEU A 203 10.19 7.99 -14.81
N SER A 204 11.12 7.36 -15.54
CA SER A 204 12.18 8.05 -16.26
C SER A 204 12.68 7.12 -17.35
N GLY A 205 12.54 7.55 -18.60
CA GLY A 205 12.64 6.71 -19.78
C GLY A 205 13.98 6.02 -20.00
N ASP A 206 13.87 5.00 -20.86
CA ASP A 206 14.90 4.22 -21.53
C ASP A 206 15.71 3.22 -20.68
N LEU A 207 15.36 1.93 -20.81
CA LEU A 207 16.26 0.90 -21.34
C LEU A 207 15.46 -0.39 -21.64
N TYR A 208 15.63 -0.96 -22.84
CA TYR A 208 15.11 -2.28 -23.21
C TYR A 208 16.08 -3.36 -22.72
N GLN A 209 15.71 -4.14 -21.70
CA GLN A 209 16.40 -5.37 -21.33
C GLN A 209 15.50 -6.27 -20.45
N LEU A 210 15.70 -7.59 -20.49
CA LEU A 210 14.80 -8.63 -19.97
C LEU A 210 14.40 -8.38 -18.51
N ILE A 211 13.09 -8.35 -18.25
CA ILE A 211 12.49 -7.81 -17.02
C ILE A 211 11.86 -8.94 -16.19
N VAL A 212 12.34 -9.16 -14.97
CA VAL A 212 11.53 -9.74 -13.88
C VAL A 212 10.53 -8.68 -13.44
N SER A 213 9.28 -9.06 -13.19
CA SER A 213 8.17 -8.08 -13.04
C SER A 213 7.56 -8.14 -11.64
N VAL A 214 7.26 -6.97 -11.08
CA VAL A 214 6.48 -6.89 -9.83
C VAL A 214 5.04 -6.51 -10.17
N CYS A 215 4.11 -7.40 -9.88
CA CYS A 215 2.69 -7.16 -10.07
C CYS A 215 2.03 -6.69 -8.76
N VAL A 216 1.03 -5.83 -8.86
CA VAL A 216 0.19 -5.36 -7.74
C VAL A 216 -1.28 -5.72 -7.94
N ASP A 217 -1.96 -6.20 -6.90
CA ASP A 217 -3.42 -6.48 -6.95
C ASP A 217 -4.23 -5.18 -6.88
N LEU A 218 -5.20 -5.02 -7.79
CA LEU A 218 -6.04 -3.84 -7.86
C LEU A 218 -7.36 -4.00 -7.09
N PRO A 219 -7.80 -2.95 -6.37
CA PRO A 219 -9.06 -2.97 -5.64
C PRO A 219 -10.26 -3.15 -6.57
N ALA A 220 -11.36 -3.70 -6.02
CA ALA A 220 -12.57 -4.03 -6.77
C ALA A 220 -13.24 -2.82 -7.46
N THR A 221 -13.00 -1.60 -6.97
CA THR A 221 -13.49 -0.36 -7.59
C THR A 221 -12.86 -0.03 -8.93
N CYS A 222 -11.74 -0.68 -9.29
CA CYS A 222 -11.08 -0.57 -10.58
C CYS A 222 -11.40 -1.74 -11.54
N ARG A 223 -12.36 -2.62 -11.17
CA ARG A 223 -12.80 -3.76 -11.97
C ARG A 223 -13.96 -3.46 -12.91
#